data_AF-A0A916XZ45-F1
#
_entry.id   AF-A0A916XZ45-F1
#
_cell.length_a   1.000
_cell.length_b   1.000
_cell.length_c   1.000
_cell.angle_alpha   90.00
_cell.angle_beta   90.00
_cell.angle_gamma   90.00
#
_symmetry.space_group_name_H-M   'P 1'
#
loop_
_entity.id
_entity.type
_entity.pdbx_description
1 polymer ?
#
loop_
_entity_poly.entity_id
_entity_poly.type
_entity_poly.pdbx_seq_one_letter_code
_entity_poly.pdbx_strand_id
1 'polypeptide(L)'
;MGVKIVIGLFLGAIGSLFAQQDSEENSHFTNYDDKLITSLYYFDTSNNFLFNYNLDGTSNYLEFQPNRREQIGVNLSYKFIDVSYGFSPAFLAENKDNSGSKLFTLSTRFYHKKWMQSLTFINQKGFYVSNGEVQAPFPRMRTTKIGGTTSYIFNDKFSFKTIANQKEWQSKSAGSFIPNLSIFYTNFDLNDGGEDTNSNIYLVSLAPSYFYNFVINNQFLLSGGMSTGAGFNIVDGDISAIYEWSASLKIGYNSDSFFTFVNLNYIDFIQDSTAQIRLNDQISTVKITAGYRFDPPKKVKEFYDKTAEKIGL
;
A
#
# COMPACT_ATOMS: atom_id res chain seq x y z
N MET A 1 8.78 -3.05 -22.32
CA MET A 1 7.43 -3.27 -22.89
C MET A 1 6.37 -3.44 -21.80
N GLY A 2 6.66 -4.13 -20.68
CA GLY A 2 5.74 -4.37 -19.55
C GLY A 2 5.11 -3.14 -18.91
N VAL A 3 5.88 -2.08 -18.62
CA VAL A 3 5.35 -0.85 -17.99
C VAL A 3 4.22 -0.21 -18.80
N LYS A 4 4.30 -0.23 -20.14
CA LYS A 4 3.25 0.32 -21.01
C LYS A 4 1.96 -0.49 -20.98
N ILE A 5 2.05 -1.81 -20.78
CA ILE A 5 0.89 -2.72 -20.72
C ILE A 5 0.12 -2.52 -19.40
N VAL A 6 0.84 -2.41 -18.28
CA VAL A 6 0.23 -2.13 -16.96
C VAL A 6 -0.47 -0.77 -16.97
N ILE A 7 0.16 0.25 -17.54
CA ILE A 7 -0.45 1.59 -17.71
C ILE A 7 -1.67 1.54 -18.64
N GLY A 8 -1.64 0.73 -19.70
CA GLY A 8 -2.74 0.58 -20.66
C GLY A 8 -3.99 -0.07 -20.07
N LEU A 9 -3.84 -1.20 -19.35
CA LEU A 9 -4.94 -1.85 -18.63
C LEU A 9 -5.54 -0.91 -17.56
N PHE A 10 -4.69 -0.10 -16.93
CA PHE A 10 -5.08 0.88 -15.93
C PHE A 10 -5.94 2.02 -16.47
N LEU A 11 -5.58 2.62 -17.62
CA LEU A 11 -6.39 3.67 -18.24
C LEU A 11 -7.77 3.17 -18.69
N GLY A 12 -7.87 1.90 -19.12
CA GLY A 12 -9.15 1.27 -19.47
C GLY A 12 -10.10 1.09 -18.29
N ALA A 13 -9.57 0.76 -17.10
CA ALA A 13 -10.36 0.57 -15.89
C ALA A 13 -10.92 1.89 -15.30
N ILE A 14 -10.24 3.02 -15.50
CA ILE A 14 -10.73 4.33 -15.04
C ILE A 14 -11.92 4.82 -15.87
N GLY A 15 -11.92 4.57 -17.18
CA GLY A 15 -12.95 5.04 -18.10
C GLY A 15 -14.34 4.42 -17.87
N SER A 16 -14.42 3.20 -17.32
CA SER A 16 -15.67 2.48 -17.08
C SER A 16 -16.34 2.80 -15.74
N LEU A 17 -15.70 3.58 -14.86
CA LEU A 17 -16.18 3.91 -13.52
C LEU A 17 -17.20 5.06 -13.47
N PHE A 18 -17.32 5.84 -14.55
CA PHE A 18 -18.13 7.08 -14.59
C PHE A 18 -19.64 6.87 -14.79
N ALA A 19 -20.15 5.63 -14.81
CA ALA A 19 -21.52 5.32 -15.24
C ALA A 19 -22.54 5.03 -14.12
N GLN A 20 -22.23 5.25 -12.84
CA GLN A 20 -23.15 4.96 -11.73
C GLN A 20 -23.76 6.23 -11.12
N GLN A 21 -24.95 6.13 -10.53
CA GLN A 21 -25.73 7.22 -9.90
C GLN A 21 -25.34 7.40 -8.42
N ASP A 22 -25.53 8.59 -7.82
CA ASP A 22 -25.04 8.92 -6.47
C ASP A 22 -25.88 8.30 -5.35
N SER A 23 -25.22 7.89 -4.25
CA SER A 23 -25.86 7.36 -3.04
C SER A 23 -26.13 8.48 -2.02
N GLU A 24 -27.27 8.42 -1.34
CA GLU A 24 -27.74 9.37 -0.32
C GLU A 24 -26.75 9.58 0.86
N GLU A 25 -26.93 10.71 1.57
CA GLU A 25 -26.20 11.06 2.80
C GLU A 25 -26.28 9.94 3.85
N ASN A 26 -25.13 9.37 4.22
CA ASN A 26 -25.08 8.23 5.13
C ASN A 26 -24.68 8.64 6.56
N SER A 27 -25.59 8.48 7.52
CA SER A 27 -25.36 8.81 8.95
C SER A 27 -24.31 7.94 9.68
N HIS A 28 -23.69 6.97 9.02
CA HIS A 28 -22.78 6.01 9.65
C HIS A 28 -21.33 6.52 9.83
N PHE A 29 -20.96 7.60 9.16
CA PHE A 29 -19.64 8.22 9.29
C PHE A 29 -19.73 9.75 9.14
N THR A 30 -18.78 10.43 9.76
CA THR A 30 -18.62 11.88 9.66
C THR A 30 -17.57 12.19 8.59
N ASN A 31 -17.86 13.15 7.71
CA ASN A 31 -16.93 13.59 6.67
C ASN A 31 -16.19 14.87 7.10
N TYR A 32 -14.90 14.95 6.78
CA TYR A 32 -13.98 16.05 7.03
C TYR A 32 -13.37 16.63 5.75
N ASP A 33 -13.94 16.34 4.57
CA ASP A 33 -13.45 16.82 3.27
C ASP A 33 -13.33 18.35 3.20
N ASP A 34 -14.17 19.08 3.95
CA ASP A 34 -14.13 20.53 4.06
C ASP A 34 -13.02 21.07 4.97
N LYS A 35 -12.35 20.21 5.74
CA LYS A 35 -11.26 20.59 6.63
C LYS A 35 -9.91 20.45 5.93
N LEU A 36 -9.02 21.38 6.22
CA LEU A 36 -7.60 21.23 5.92
C LEU A 36 -6.98 20.32 6.98
N ILE A 37 -6.44 19.18 6.57
CA ILE A 37 -5.86 18.18 7.46
C ILE A 37 -4.34 18.24 7.32
N THR A 38 -3.65 18.34 8.46
CA THR A 38 -2.20 18.22 8.52
C THR A 38 -1.81 17.16 9.54
N SER A 39 -0.89 16.28 9.19
CA SER A 39 -0.41 15.25 10.13
C SER A 39 1.07 15.00 10.02
N LEU A 40 1.63 14.53 11.14
CA LEU A 40 2.96 13.94 11.21
C LEU A 40 2.80 12.43 11.27
N TYR A 41 3.66 11.71 10.56
CA TYR A 41 3.67 10.27 10.60
C TYR A 41 5.08 9.71 10.78
N TYR A 42 5.14 8.60 11.51
CA TYR A 42 6.23 7.64 11.44
C TYR A 42 5.77 6.48 10.55
N PHE A 43 6.64 6.02 9.66
CA PHE A 43 6.34 4.98 8.69
C PHE A 43 7.54 4.05 8.54
N ASP A 44 7.33 2.78 8.80
CA ASP A 44 8.28 1.71 8.52
C ASP A 44 7.63 0.73 7.55
N THR A 45 8.36 0.38 6.49
CA THR A 45 7.92 -0.60 5.51
C THR A 45 9.08 -1.48 5.09
N SER A 46 8.80 -2.77 4.98
CA SER A 46 9.72 -3.76 4.45
C SER A 46 9.06 -4.48 3.29
N ASN A 47 9.83 -4.75 2.24
CA ASN A 47 9.42 -5.59 1.12
C ASN A 47 10.46 -6.69 0.95
N ASN A 48 10.27 -7.79 1.68
CA ASN A 48 11.23 -8.89 1.71
C ASN A 48 10.86 -9.91 0.63
N PHE A 49 11.87 -10.56 0.07
CA PHE A 49 11.66 -11.62 -0.90
C PHE A 49 12.27 -12.92 -0.41
N LEU A 50 11.45 -13.97 -0.33
CA LEU A 50 11.91 -15.29 0.11
C LEU A 50 12.07 -16.20 -1.10
N PHE A 51 13.31 -16.52 -1.43
CA PHE A 51 13.65 -17.47 -2.46
C PHE A 51 13.81 -18.86 -1.85
N ASN A 52 12.94 -19.79 -2.19
CA ASN A 52 13.04 -21.17 -1.71
C ASN A 52 13.49 -22.09 -2.84
N TYR A 53 14.35 -23.05 -2.50
CA TYR A 53 14.83 -24.05 -3.43
C TYR A 53 15.09 -25.36 -2.69
N ASN A 54 14.98 -26.47 -3.42
CA ASN A 54 15.28 -27.79 -2.89
C ASN A 54 16.65 -28.25 -3.43
N LEU A 55 17.61 -28.46 -2.53
CA LEU A 55 18.86 -29.16 -2.84
C LEU A 55 18.82 -30.51 -2.13
N ASP A 56 18.99 -31.60 -2.87
CA ASP A 56 19.12 -32.96 -2.34
C ASP A 56 18.01 -33.39 -1.36
N GLY A 57 16.76 -32.99 -1.63
CA GLY A 57 15.61 -33.30 -0.78
C GLY A 57 15.50 -32.47 0.50
N THR A 58 16.42 -31.52 0.71
CA THR A 58 16.38 -30.55 1.81
C THR A 58 15.85 -29.20 1.31
N SER A 59 14.78 -28.72 1.93
CA SER A 59 14.21 -27.39 1.64
C SER A 59 15.13 -26.31 2.23
N ASN A 60 15.69 -25.48 1.37
CA ASN A 60 16.53 -24.35 1.73
C ASN A 60 15.85 -23.03 1.33
N TYR A 61 16.29 -21.93 1.94
CA TYR A 61 15.79 -20.59 1.61
C TYR A 61 16.90 -19.54 1.59
N LEU A 62 16.69 -18.50 0.80
CA LEU A 62 17.44 -17.26 0.79
C LEU A 62 16.45 -16.12 0.94
N GLU A 63 16.60 -15.33 1.98
CA GLU A 63 15.80 -14.13 2.21
C GLU A 63 16.57 -12.91 1.72
N PHE A 64 15.98 -12.20 0.76
CA PHE A 64 16.45 -10.92 0.25
C PHE A 64 15.73 -9.81 1.02
N GLN A 65 16.46 -9.24 1.97
CA GLN A 65 15.96 -8.16 2.81
C GLN A 65 16.48 -6.84 2.24
N PRO A 66 15.61 -5.94 1.76
CA PRO A 66 16.05 -4.60 1.40
C PRO A 66 16.55 -3.93 2.66
N ASN A 67 17.53 -3.02 2.53
CA ASN A 67 17.91 -2.24 3.70
C ASN A 67 16.72 -1.35 4.12
N ARG A 68 16.16 -1.64 5.28
CA ARG A 68 14.96 -0.97 5.81
C ARG A 68 15.22 0.50 6.05
N ARG A 69 14.20 1.32 5.81
CA ARG A 69 14.26 2.77 6.03
C ARG A 69 13.02 3.23 6.75
N GLU A 70 13.20 3.50 8.03
CA GLU A 70 12.19 4.20 8.81
C GLU A 70 12.10 5.65 8.32
N GLN A 71 10.88 6.13 8.16
CA GLN A 71 10.57 7.46 7.65
C GLN A 71 9.79 8.26 8.69
N ILE A 72 10.12 9.54 8.78
CA ILE A 72 9.27 10.55 9.41
C ILE A 72 8.78 11.45 8.29
N GLY A 73 7.49 11.77 8.29
CA GLY A 73 6.91 12.58 7.25
C GLY A 73 5.75 13.45 7.70
N VAL A 74 5.37 14.32 6.77
CA VAL A 74 4.26 15.24 6.88
C VAL A 74 3.21 14.84 5.85
N ASN A 75 1.93 14.92 6.21
CA ASN A 75 0.81 14.80 5.30
C ASN A 75 0.02 16.10 5.28
N LEU A 76 -0.38 16.52 4.08
CA LEU A 76 -1.31 17.62 3.86
C LEU A 76 -2.45 17.13 3.00
N SER A 77 -3.68 17.33 3.47
CA SER A 77 -4.86 16.81 2.81
C SER A 77 -6.01 17.80 2.86
N TYR A 78 -6.66 18.04 1.71
CA TYR A 78 -7.79 18.96 1.56
C TYR A 78 -8.67 18.53 0.37
N LYS A 79 -9.95 18.28 0.63
CA LYS A 79 -10.90 17.75 -0.38
C LYS A 79 -10.32 16.57 -1.16
N PHE A 80 -10.23 16.56 -2.49
CA PHE A 80 -9.62 15.43 -3.23
C PHE A 80 -8.08 15.37 -3.14
N ILE A 81 -7.41 16.44 -2.70
CA ILE A 81 -5.95 16.52 -2.64
C ILE A 81 -5.47 15.82 -1.36
N ASP A 82 -4.48 14.93 -1.49
CA ASP A 82 -3.81 14.26 -0.38
C ASP A 82 -2.36 14.02 -0.76
N VAL A 83 -1.43 14.69 -0.08
CA VAL A 83 0.00 14.65 -0.40
C VAL A 83 0.79 14.39 0.88
N SER A 84 1.64 13.37 0.83
CA SER A 84 2.61 13.06 1.89
C SER A 84 4.04 13.20 1.38
N TYR A 85 4.92 13.63 2.27
CA TYR A 85 6.36 13.63 2.06
C TYR A 85 7.04 13.08 3.31
N GLY A 86 7.89 12.06 3.12
CA GLY A 86 8.66 11.43 4.19
C GLY A 86 10.16 11.44 3.88
N PHE A 87 10.97 11.54 4.92
CA PHE A 87 12.42 11.38 4.84
C PHE A 87 12.90 10.42 5.93
N SER A 88 14.08 9.81 5.72
CA SER A 88 14.66 8.82 6.63
C SER A 88 15.83 9.41 7.41
N PRO A 89 15.61 9.94 8.62
CA PRO A 89 16.68 10.57 9.40
C PRO A 89 17.67 9.54 9.95
N ALA A 90 18.97 9.90 9.95
CA ALA A 90 20.06 9.04 10.41
C ALA A 90 20.09 8.78 11.94
N PHE A 91 19.29 9.50 12.74
CA PHE A 91 19.22 9.25 14.18
C PHE A 91 18.42 7.98 14.52
N LEU A 92 17.54 7.53 13.62
CA LEU A 92 16.83 6.26 13.77
C LEU A 92 17.79 5.09 13.57
N ALA A 93 17.74 4.10 14.46
CA ALA A 93 18.72 3.01 14.50
C ALA A 93 18.80 2.26 13.17
N GLU A 94 17.64 1.97 12.57
CA GLU A 94 17.50 1.27 11.29
C GLU A 94 18.13 2.04 10.11
N ASN A 95 18.29 3.36 10.25
CA ASN A 95 18.87 4.21 9.20
C ASN A 95 20.40 4.39 9.31
N LYS A 96 21.04 3.94 10.41
CA LYS A 96 22.48 4.20 10.67
C LYS A 96 23.41 3.40 9.77
N ASP A 97 23.16 2.10 9.61
CA ASP A 97 24.01 1.19 8.81
C ASP A 97 23.55 1.09 7.35
N ASN A 98 22.81 2.09 6.89
CA ASN A 98 22.11 2.02 5.63
C ASN A 98 22.89 2.61 4.43
N SER A 99 24.22 2.55 4.50
CA SER A 99 25.11 3.14 3.49
C SER A 99 24.98 2.42 2.14
N GLY A 100 24.86 3.19 1.05
CA GLY A 100 24.76 2.65 -0.32
C GLY A 100 23.36 2.26 -0.79
N SER A 101 22.37 2.18 0.11
CA SER A 101 20.99 1.88 -0.24
C SER A 101 20.20 3.10 -0.71
N LYS A 102 19.04 2.88 -1.31
CA LYS A 102 18.02 3.91 -1.59
C LYS A 102 16.64 3.26 -1.52
N LEU A 103 15.66 3.98 -0.97
CA LEU A 103 14.24 3.62 -1.05
C LEU A 103 13.47 4.87 -1.51
N PHE A 104 12.71 4.72 -2.58
CA PHE A 104 11.76 5.73 -3.04
C PHE A 104 10.40 5.06 -3.24
N THR A 105 9.37 5.61 -2.60
CA THR A 105 8.01 5.11 -2.70
C THR A 105 7.07 6.25 -3.07
N LEU A 106 6.24 6.03 -4.09
CA LEU A 106 5.13 6.89 -4.44
C LEU A 106 3.86 6.03 -4.41
N SER A 107 2.90 6.41 -3.58
CA SER A 107 1.60 5.73 -3.50
C SER A 107 0.48 6.74 -3.62
N THR A 108 -0.55 6.39 -4.38
CA THR A 108 -1.78 7.18 -4.49
C THR A 108 -2.99 6.28 -4.40
N ARG A 109 -4.11 6.83 -3.93
CA ARG A 109 -5.37 6.11 -3.82
C ARG A 109 -6.53 7.00 -4.23
N PHE A 110 -7.31 6.53 -5.18
CA PHE A 110 -8.51 7.17 -5.68
C PHE A 110 -9.73 6.46 -5.17
N TYR A 111 -10.76 7.23 -4.85
CA TYR A 111 -12.08 6.74 -4.47
C TYR A 111 -13.09 7.33 -5.43
N HIS A 112 -13.84 6.46 -6.11
CA HIS A 112 -15.00 6.84 -6.88
C HIS A 112 -16.18 6.00 -6.43
N LYS A 113 -17.04 6.60 -5.60
CA LYS A 113 -18.15 5.90 -4.94
C LYS A 113 -17.64 4.68 -4.18
N LYS A 114 -18.13 3.49 -4.52
CA LYS A 114 -17.73 2.21 -3.93
C LYS A 114 -16.41 1.67 -4.50
N TRP A 115 -15.91 2.21 -5.61
CA TRP A 115 -14.66 1.78 -6.20
C TRP A 115 -13.47 2.47 -5.57
N MET A 116 -12.45 1.68 -5.26
CA MET A 116 -11.19 2.15 -4.72
C MET A 116 -10.06 1.65 -5.61
N GLN A 117 -9.22 2.56 -6.09
CA GLN A 117 -8.03 2.25 -6.87
C GLN A 117 -6.79 2.70 -6.11
N SER A 118 -5.94 1.76 -5.73
CA SER A 118 -4.63 2.07 -5.14
C SER A 118 -3.54 1.87 -6.20
N LEU A 119 -2.53 2.73 -6.18
CA LEU A 119 -1.34 2.62 -7.02
C LEU A 119 -0.11 2.81 -6.16
N THR A 120 0.92 2.03 -6.46
CA THR A 120 2.18 2.06 -5.75
C THR A 120 3.32 1.90 -6.75
N PHE A 121 4.31 2.76 -6.61
CA PHE A 121 5.61 2.67 -7.23
C PHE A 121 6.66 2.62 -6.13
N ILE A 122 7.51 1.61 -6.14
CA ILE A 122 8.60 1.41 -5.19
C ILE A 122 9.88 1.18 -6.00
N ASN A 123 10.92 1.95 -5.70
CA ASN A 123 12.26 1.72 -6.23
C ASN A 123 13.23 1.56 -5.06
N GLN A 124 13.91 0.42 -5.00
CA GLN A 124 14.83 0.07 -3.92
C GLN A 124 16.21 -0.22 -4.48
N LYS A 125 17.24 0.06 -3.69
CA LYS A 125 18.64 -0.28 -3.96
C LYS A 125 19.27 -0.70 -2.64
N GLY A 126 20.12 -1.72 -2.68
CA GLY A 126 20.88 -2.22 -1.53
C GLY A 126 20.07 -3.22 -0.71
N PHE A 127 20.58 -4.45 -0.66
CA PHE A 127 19.94 -5.59 -0.01
C PHE A 127 20.95 -6.35 0.83
N TYR A 128 20.45 -7.11 1.80
CA TYR A 128 21.16 -8.23 2.41
C TYR A 128 20.50 -9.53 1.97
N VAL A 129 21.33 -10.53 1.67
CA VAL A 129 20.86 -11.90 1.43
C VAL A 129 21.26 -12.73 2.63
N SER A 130 20.30 -13.41 3.23
CA SER A 130 20.54 -14.30 4.36
C SER A 130 19.92 -15.67 4.17
N ASN A 131 20.59 -16.70 4.67
CA ASN A 131 20.06 -18.06 4.83
C ASN A 131 19.85 -18.43 6.31
N GLY A 132 19.82 -17.44 7.22
CA GLY A 132 19.72 -17.62 8.66
C GLY A 132 21.06 -17.79 9.40
N GLU A 133 22.12 -18.24 8.73
CA GLU A 133 23.46 -18.41 9.33
C GLU A 133 24.47 -17.38 8.83
N VAL A 134 24.38 -17.02 7.54
CA VAL A 134 25.28 -16.08 6.87
C VAL A 134 24.46 -14.92 6.34
N GLN A 135 25.02 -13.72 6.41
CA GLN A 135 24.46 -12.51 5.82
C GLN A 135 25.48 -11.90 4.85
N ALA A 136 25.10 -11.77 3.58
CA ALA A 136 25.94 -11.18 2.54
C ALA A 136 25.32 -9.88 2.03
N PRO A 137 26.07 -8.77 1.96
CA PRO A 137 25.56 -7.51 1.42
C PRO A 137 25.59 -7.49 -0.11
N PHE A 138 24.49 -7.02 -0.71
CA PHE A 138 24.31 -6.77 -2.13
C PHE A 138 24.00 -5.27 -2.36
N PRO A 139 25.00 -4.38 -2.22
CA PRO A 139 24.78 -2.92 -2.24
C PRO A 139 24.41 -2.37 -3.62
N ARG A 140 24.64 -3.14 -4.70
CA ARG A 140 24.33 -2.75 -6.08
C ARG A 140 22.96 -3.21 -6.54
N MET A 141 22.41 -4.25 -5.92
CA MET A 141 21.11 -4.84 -6.26
C MET A 141 20.00 -3.79 -6.20
N ARG A 142 19.06 -3.86 -7.14
CA ARG A 142 17.93 -2.96 -7.28
C ARG A 142 16.65 -3.72 -7.53
N THR A 143 15.56 -3.16 -7.05
CA THR A 143 14.21 -3.59 -7.41
C THR A 143 13.37 -2.39 -7.81
N THR A 144 12.52 -2.57 -8.81
CA THR A 144 11.50 -1.58 -9.19
C THR A 144 10.16 -2.28 -9.26
N LYS A 145 9.23 -1.92 -8.38
CA LYS A 145 7.87 -2.44 -8.33
C LYS A 145 6.89 -1.33 -8.71
N ILE A 146 5.99 -1.60 -9.63
CA ILE A 146 4.88 -0.72 -10.00
C ILE A 146 3.62 -1.54 -10.14
N GLY A 147 2.51 -1.01 -9.65
CA GLY A 147 1.24 -1.68 -9.81
C GLY A 147 0.17 -1.05 -8.95
N GLY A 148 -0.91 -1.78 -8.78
CA GLY A 148 -2.04 -1.30 -8.04
C GLY A 148 -3.06 -2.36 -7.72
N THR A 149 -4.04 -1.95 -6.94
CA THR A 149 -5.16 -2.77 -6.51
C THR A 149 -6.45 -2.04 -6.80
N THR A 150 -7.36 -2.71 -7.50
CA THR A 150 -8.73 -2.27 -7.71
C THR A 150 -9.62 -3.01 -6.73
N SER A 151 -10.45 -2.28 -5.98
CA SER A 151 -11.31 -2.84 -4.95
C SER A 151 -12.73 -2.28 -5.05
N TYR A 152 -13.71 -3.05 -4.59
CA TYR A 152 -15.11 -2.61 -4.53
C TYR A 152 -15.68 -2.76 -3.13
N ILE A 153 -16.23 -1.68 -2.57
CA ILE A 153 -16.79 -1.64 -1.22
C ILE A 153 -18.29 -1.94 -1.30
N PHE A 154 -18.70 -3.14 -0.90
CA PHE A 154 -20.10 -3.56 -1.00
C PHE A 154 -21.05 -2.82 -0.04
N ASN A 155 -20.61 -2.54 1.19
CA ASN A 155 -21.47 -1.94 2.22
C ASN A 155 -21.29 -0.43 2.29
N ASP A 156 -22.34 0.33 1.95
CA ASP A 156 -22.33 1.80 1.99
C ASP A 156 -22.16 2.37 3.40
N LYS A 157 -22.51 1.60 4.43
CA LYS A 157 -22.38 2.01 5.84
C LYS A 157 -20.94 1.92 6.33
N PHE A 158 -20.04 1.31 5.57
CA PHE A 158 -18.65 1.12 5.95
C PHE A 158 -17.76 2.15 5.24
N SER A 159 -17.01 2.91 6.04
CA SER A 159 -16.01 3.85 5.54
C SER A 159 -14.62 3.22 5.53
N PHE A 160 -14.13 2.89 4.33
CA PHE A 160 -12.72 2.51 4.17
C PHE A 160 -11.79 3.73 4.33
N LYS A 161 -12.28 4.95 4.02
CA LYS A 161 -11.52 6.19 4.20
C LYS A 161 -11.17 6.45 5.67
N THR A 162 -12.03 6.00 6.60
CA THR A 162 -11.72 5.96 8.04
C THR A 162 -10.43 5.21 8.31
N ILE A 163 -10.15 4.13 7.59
CA ILE A 163 -8.93 3.33 7.73
C ILE A 163 -7.77 4.02 6.99
N ALA A 164 -8.02 4.51 5.77
CA ALA A 164 -7.01 4.92 4.83
C ALA A 164 -6.43 6.33 5.01
N ASN A 165 -7.27 7.37 5.07
CA ASN A 165 -6.82 8.77 4.88
C ASN A 165 -7.52 9.80 5.78
N GLN A 166 -8.29 9.36 6.78
CA GLN A 166 -8.81 10.20 7.89
C GLN A 166 -9.72 11.37 7.48
N LYS A 167 -10.15 11.38 6.21
CA LYS A 167 -11.19 12.26 5.66
C LYS A 167 -12.58 11.86 6.14
N GLU A 168 -12.76 10.61 6.53
CA GLU A 168 -13.97 10.14 7.17
C GLU A 168 -13.65 9.54 8.54
N TRP A 169 -14.63 9.57 9.43
CA TRP A 169 -14.59 8.85 10.70
C TRP A 169 -15.85 8.00 10.85
N GLN A 170 -15.67 6.70 11.09
CA GLN A 170 -16.77 5.79 11.33
C GLN A 170 -17.40 6.06 12.69
N SER A 171 -18.66 6.50 12.70
CA SER A 171 -19.40 6.87 13.91
C SER A 171 -20.26 5.71 14.44
N LYS A 172 -20.57 4.70 13.61
CA LYS A 172 -21.26 3.47 13.99
C LYS A 172 -20.56 2.26 13.41
N SER A 173 -20.42 1.18 14.18
CA SER A 173 -19.74 -0.03 13.72
C SER A 173 -20.35 -0.58 12.43
N ALA A 174 -19.49 -0.95 11.49
CA ALA A 174 -19.88 -1.50 10.20
C ALA A 174 -18.72 -2.32 9.63
N GLY A 175 -19.03 -3.28 8.78
CA GLY A 175 -18.04 -4.00 7.99
C GLY A 175 -18.45 -4.11 6.53
N SER A 176 -17.49 -4.40 5.66
CA SER A 176 -17.73 -4.57 4.24
C SER A 176 -16.93 -5.75 3.72
N PHE A 177 -17.59 -6.52 2.85
CA PHE A 177 -16.88 -7.36 1.90
C PHE A 177 -16.23 -6.45 0.84
N ILE A 178 -14.96 -6.68 0.54
CA ILE A 178 -14.16 -5.87 -0.37
C ILE A 178 -13.28 -6.81 -1.20
N PRO A 179 -13.71 -7.31 -2.37
CA PRO A 179 -12.81 -8.04 -3.24
C PRO A 179 -11.74 -7.10 -3.81
N ASN A 180 -10.53 -7.63 -3.96
CA ASN A 180 -9.37 -6.91 -4.45
C ASN A 180 -8.79 -7.62 -5.68
N LEU A 181 -8.62 -6.88 -6.78
CA LEU A 181 -7.86 -7.30 -7.93
C LEU A 181 -6.51 -6.57 -7.89
N SER A 182 -5.43 -7.31 -7.69
CA SER A 182 -4.07 -6.75 -7.63
C SER A 182 -3.31 -7.09 -8.90
N ILE A 183 -2.62 -6.09 -9.46
CA ILE A 183 -1.76 -6.24 -10.63
C ILE A 183 -0.45 -5.51 -10.35
N PHE A 184 0.66 -6.24 -10.34
CA PHE A 184 1.99 -5.70 -10.10
C PHE A 184 2.98 -6.17 -11.15
N TYR A 185 3.94 -5.31 -11.45
CA TYR A 185 5.16 -5.61 -12.16
C TYR A 185 6.34 -5.29 -11.25
N THR A 186 7.24 -6.26 -11.09
CA THR A 186 8.48 -6.11 -10.34
C THR A 186 9.65 -6.46 -11.26
N ASN A 187 10.61 -5.56 -11.35
CA ASN A 187 11.90 -5.80 -11.96
C ASN A 187 12.94 -6.03 -10.86
N PHE A 188 13.69 -7.11 -10.96
CA PHE A 188 14.85 -7.42 -10.15
C PHE A 188 16.12 -7.24 -10.97
N ASP A 189 17.11 -6.58 -10.43
CA ASP A 189 18.41 -6.42 -11.07
C ASP A 189 19.53 -6.57 -10.02
N LEU A 190 20.31 -7.64 -10.12
CA LEU A 190 21.46 -7.89 -9.24
C LEU A 190 22.56 -6.83 -9.44
N ASN A 191 22.67 -6.27 -10.66
CA ASN A 191 23.59 -5.19 -11.01
C ASN A 191 25.05 -5.49 -10.58
N ASP A 192 25.46 -6.74 -10.72
CA ASP A 192 26.78 -7.25 -10.33
C ASP A 192 27.81 -7.23 -11.48
N GLY A 193 27.35 -7.08 -12.72
CA GLY A 193 28.18 -7.03 -13.93
C GLY A 193 28.23 -8.35 -14.71
N GLY A 194 27.46 -9.37 -14.31
CA GLY A 194 27.29 -10.62 -15.07
C GLY A 194 26.34 -10.51 -16.26
N GLU A 195 26.23 -11.59 -17.03
CA GLU A 195 25.13 -11.81 -17.97
C GLU A 195 23.91 -12.35 -17.20
N ASP A 196 22.68 -12.01 -17.62
CA ASP A 196 21.41 -12.41 -16.97
C ASP A 196 21.19 -11.98 -15.51
N THR A 197 21.54 -10.73 -15.18
CA THR A 197 21.35 -10.16 -13.83
C THR A 197 19.92 -9.68 -13.56
N ASN A 198 19.05 -9.73 -14.56
CA ASN A 198 17.75 -9.07 -14.57
C ASN A 198 16.60 -10.07 -14.69
N SER A 199 15.64 -9.99 -13.77
CA SER A 199 14.43 -10.81 -13.78
C SER A 199 13.18 -9.93 -13.76
N ASN A 200 12.19 -10.30 -14.57
CA ASN A 200 10.91 -9.62 -14.69
C ASN A 200 9.79 -10.49 -14.14
N ILE A 201 9.05 -9.92 -13.19
CA ILE A 201 7.96 -10.60 -12.50
C ILE A 201 6.68 -9.82 -12.76
N TYR A 202 5.67 -10.48 -13.30
CA TYR A 202 4.30 -9.97 -13.34
C TYR A 202 3.47 -10.75 -12.34
N LEU A 203 2.64 -10.08 -11.57
CA LEU A 203 1.76 -10.68 -10.58
C LEU A 203 0.34 -10.20 -10.82
N VAL A 204 -0.59 -11.14 -10.87
CA VAL A 204 -2.03 -10.87 -10.91
C VAL A 204 -2.71 -11.76 -9.88
N SER A 205 -3.49 -11.17 -8.98
CA SER A 205 -4.23 -11.91 -7.96
C SER A 205 -5.62 -11.34 -7.73
N LEU A 206 -6.55 -12.22 -7.36
CA LEU A 206 -7.88 -11.87 -6.88
C LEU A 206 -8.03 -12.35 -5.44
N ALA A 207 -8.27 -11.41 -4.53
CA ALA A 207 -8.37 -11.66 -3.11
C ALA A 207 -9.67 -11.11 -2.54
N PRO A 208 -10.69 -11.96 -2.27
CA PRO A 208 -11.78 -11.57 -1.38
C PRO A 208 -11.22 -11.11 -0.03
N SER A 209 -11.76 -10.00 0.48
CA SER A 209 -11.41 -9.49 1.81
C SER A 209 -12.63 -9.04 2.57
N TYR A 210 -12.51 -9.01 3.89
CA TYR A 210 -13.51 -8.45 4.77
C TYR A 210 -12.84 -7.51 5.76
N PHE A 211 -13.38 -6.30 5.86
CA PHE A 211 -12.96 -5.28 6.82
C PHE A 211 -14.11 -4.94 7.76
N TYR A 212 -13.78 -4.65 9.01
CA TYR A 212 -14.73 -4.27 10.04
C TYR A 212 -14.19 -3.12 10.88
N ASN A 213 -14.95 -2.03 10.97
CA ASN A 213 -14.72 -0.91 11.86
C ASN A 213 -15.58 -1.10 13.11
N PHE A 214 -14.95 -1.39 14.24
CA PHE A 214 -15.58 -1.46 15.56
C PHE A 214 -15.45 -0.12 16.28
N VAL A 215 -16.57 0.59 16.41
CA VAL A 215 -16.67 1.86 17.13
C VAL A 215 -16.87 1.54 18.61
N ILE A 216 -15.83 1.79 19.41
CA ILE A 216 -15.84 1.54 20.86
C ILE A 216 -16.64 2.65 21.56
N ASN A 217 -16.41 3.88 21.13
CA ASN A 217 -17.19 5.06 21.48
C ASN A 217 -16.98 6.13 20.39
N ASN A 218 -17.56 7.32 20.57
CA ASN A 218 -17.50 8.37 19.56
C ASN A 218 -16.07 8.82 19.18
N GLN A 219 -15.07 8.55 20.03
CA GLN A 219 -13.69 8.97 19.84
C GLN A 219 -12.71 7.82 19.57
N PHE A 220 -13.07 6.57 19.90
CA PHE A 220 -12.16 5.43 19.79
C PHE A 220 -12.72 4.37 18.84
N LEU A 221 -11.85 3.87 17.97
CA LEU A 221 -12.18 2.83 17.00
C LEU A 221 -11.05 1.82 16.88
N LEU A 222 -11.44 0.56 16.75
CA LEU A 222 -10.60 -0.55 16.34
C LEU A 222 -11.10 -1.01 14.96
N SER A 223 -10.22 -1.08 13.98
CA SER A 223 -10.53 -1.63 12.67
C SER A 223 -9.64 -2.81 12.37
N GLY A 224 -10.23 -3.87 11.84
CA GLY A 224 -9.53 -5.07 11.39
C GLY A 224 -9.97 -5.44 9.99
N GLY A 225 -9.06 -6.02 9.22
CA GLY A 225 -9.40 -6.61 7.94
C GLY A 225 -8.46 -7.75 7.59
N MET A 226 -8.96 -8.68 6.82
CA MET A 226 -8.18 -9.78 6.27
C MET A 226 -8.58 -10.07 4.83
N SER A 227 -7.62 -10.46 4.01
CA SER A 227 -7.88 -11.04 2.68
C SER A 227 -7.21 -12.40 2.57
N THR A 228 -7.82 -13.25 1.75
CA THR A 228 -7.17 -14.44 1.21
C THR A 228 -7.55 -14.55 -0.25
N GLY A 229 -6.62 -14.93 -1.10
CA GLY A 229 -6.79 -14.93 -2.53
C GLY A 229 -5.86 -15.89 -3.22
N ALA A 230 -6.01 -15.94 -4.53
CA ALA A 230 -5.13 -16.69 -5.39
C ALA A 230 -4.91 -15.91 -6.69
N GLY A 231 -3.85 -16.29 -7.38
CA GLY A 231 -3.44 -15.63 -8.60
C GLY A 231 -2.36 -16.42 -9.32
N PHE A 232 -1.63 -15.72 -10.16
CA PHE A 232 -0.43 -16.24 -10.78
C PHE A 232 0.64 -15.16 -10.84
N ASN A 233 1.89 -15.60 -10.81
CA ASN A 233 3.02 -14.79 -11.22
C ASN A 233 3.63 -15.35 -12.50
N ILE A 234 4.30 -14.48 -13.26
CA ILE A 234 5.06 -14.83 -14.45
C ILE A 234 6.47 -14.32 -14.21
N VAL A 235 7.41 -15.23 -14.00
CA VAL A 235 8.84 -14.93 -13.77
C VAL A 235 9.58 -15.30 -15.04
N ASP A 236 10.06 -14.30 -15.78
CA ASP A 236 10.83 -14.48 -17.04
C ASP A 236 10.19 -15.41 -18.08
N GLY A 237 8.85 -15.55 -18.04
CA GLY A 237 8.06 -16.37 -18.96
C GLY A 237 7.44 -17.61 -18.30
N ASP A 238 7.95 -18.03 -17.14
CA ASP A 238 7.44 -19.16 -16.38
C ASP A 238 6.27 -18.75 -15.49
N ILE A 239 5.12 -19.39 -15.71
CA ILE A 239 3.89 -19.11 -14.96
C ILE A 239 3.83 -20.02 -13.74
N SER A 240 3.56 -19.45 -12.57
CA SER A 240 3.28 -20.21 -11.35
C SER A 240 2.05 -19.68 -10.63
N ALA A 241 1.32 -20.58 -9.98
CA ALA A 241 0.22 -20.19 -9.11
C ALA A 241 0.77 -19.52 -7.84
N ILE A 242 0.02 -18.54 -7.33
CA ILE A 242 0.31 -17.89 -6.05
C ILE A 242 -0.93 -17.86 -5.18
N TYR A 243 -0.72 -17.87 -3.88
CA TYR A 243 -1.71 -17.58 -2.85
C TYR A 243 -1.41 -16.20 -2.27
N GLU A 244 -2.45 -15.38 -2.11
CA GLU A 244 -2.36 -14.09 -1.42
C GLU A 244 -3.00 -14.23 -0.05
N TRP A 245 -2.35 -13.68 0.97
CA TRP A 245 -3.03 -13.36 2.22
C TRP A 245 -2.61 -11.99 2.72
N SER A 246 -3.56 -11.27 3.32
CA SER A 246 -3.26 -9.99 3.95
C SER A 246 -4.03 -9.81 5.25
N ALA A 247 -3.46 -9.00 6.13
CA ALA A 247 -4.06 -8.57 7.38
C ALA A 247 -3.82 -7.08 7.58
N SER A 248 -4.84 -6.38 8.06
CA SER A 248 -4.80 -4.97 8.39
C SER A 248 -5.39 -4.77 9.78
N LEU A 249 -4.70 -4.03 10.63
CA LEU A 249 -5.17 -3.64 11.94
C LEU A 249 -4.96 -2.14 12.14
N LYS A 250 -5.97 -1.43 12.61
CA LYS A 250 -5.87 -0.02 12.95
C LYS A 250 -6.54 0.27 14.27
N ILE A 251 -5.85 1.01 15.12
CA ILE A 251 -6.40 1.57 16.36
C ILE A 251 -6.33 3.09 16.22
N GLY A 252 -7.46 3.77 16.44
CA GLY A 252 -7.55 5.21 16.26
C GLY A 252 -8.27 5.90 17.40
N TYR A 253 -7.76 7.08 17.72
CA TYR A 253 -8.46 8.12 18.47
C TYR A 253 -8.80 9.28 17.52
N ASN A 254 -10.01 9.81 17.63
CA ASN A 254 -10.49 10.91 16.83
C ASN A 254 -11.36 11.87 17.65
N SER A 255 -11.14 13.16 17.43
CA SER A 255 -12.03 14.26 17.80
C SER A 255 -12.29 15.11 16.55
N ASP A 256 -13.09 16.16 16.67
CA ASP A 256 -13.38 17.04 15.54
C ASP A 256 -12.12 17.72 14.97
N SER A 257 -11.14 17.98 15.83
CA SER A 257 -9.90 18.66 15.43
C SER A 257 -8.68 17.75 15.46
N PHE A 258 -8.43 17.02 16.55
CA PHE A 258 -7.25 16.18 16.70
C PHE A 258 -7.56 14.70 16.41
N PHE A 259 -6.61 13.99 15.80
CA PHE A 259 -6.66 12.54 15.65
C PHE A 259 -5.28 11.92 15.79
N THR A 260 -5.25 10.66 16.22
CA THR A 260 -4.04 9.84 16.21
C THR A 260 -4.39 8.38 15.95
N PHE A 261 -3.52 7.65 15.29
CA PHE A 261 -3.73 6.23 15.04
C PHE A 261 -2.43 5.47 14.82
N VAL A 262 -2.52 4.17 15.04
CA VAL A 262 -1.52 3.18 14.66
C VAL A 262 -2.17 2.26 13.63
N ASN A 263 -1.49 2.04 12.52
CA ASN A 263 -1.93 1.16 11.44
C ASN A 263 -0.83 0.12 11.16
N LEU A 264 -1.21 -1.14 11.17
CA LEU A 264 -0.38 -2.30 10.86
C LEU A 264 -0.97 -2.96 9.62
N ASN A 265 -0.18 -3.12 8.57
CA ASN A 265 -0.58 -3.87 7.38
C ASN A 265 0.47 -4.92 7.08
N TYR A 266 0.00 -6.10 6.69
CA TYR A 266 0.82 -7.21 6.26
C TYR A 266 0.17 -7.81 5.02
N ILE A 267 0.94 -8.05 3.97
CA ILE A 267 0.53 -8.80 2.78
C ILE A 267 1.66 -9.71 2.36
N ASP A 268 1.30 -10.90 1.92
CA ASP A 268 2.24 -11.94 1.54
C ASP A 268 1.69 -12.72 0.35
N PHE A 269 2.50 -12.79 -0.69
CA PHE A 269 2.25 -13.55 -1.89
C PHE A 269 3.13 -14.79 -1.85
N ILE A 270 2.51 -15.95 -1.68
CA ILE A 270 3.18 -17.23 -1.51
C ILE A 270 3.07 -18.02 -2.80
N GLN A 271 4.19 -18.37 -3.42
CA GLN A 271 4.18 -19.19 -4.62
C GLN A 271 3.91 -20.66 -4.28
N ASP A 272 3.12 -21.34 -5.12
CA ASP A 272 2.75 -22.74 -4.92
C ASP A 272 3.99 -23.66 -4.88
N SER A 273 3.87 -24.72 -4.07
CA SER A 273 4.91 -25.68 -3.71
C SER A 273 5.50 -26.51 -4.85
N THR A 274 4.85 -26.50 -6.02
CA THR A 274 5.24 -27.27 -7.22
C THR A 274 6.34 -26.59 -8.05
N ALA A 275 6.64 -25.31 -7.79
CA ALA A 275 7.72 -24.60 -8.48
C ALA A 275 9.11 -25.02 -7.95
N GLN A 276 10.06 -25.25 -8.85
CA GLN A 276 11.46 -25.58 -8.50
C GLN A 276 12.16 -24.44 -7.73
N ILE A 277 11.75 -23.22 -8.01
CA ILE A 277 12.19 -21.97 -7.40
C ILE A 277 10.94 -21.21 -6.97
N ARG A 278 10.83 -20.88 -5.67
CA ARG A 278 9.69 -20.10 -5.14
C ARG A 278 10.14 -18.72 -4.72
N LEU A 279 9.45 -17.67 -5.17
CA LEU A 279 9.66 -16.30 -4.74
C LEU A 279 8.43 -15.81 -3.98
N ASN A 280 8.52 -15.71 -2.66
CA ASN A 280 7.47 -15.04 -1.87
C ASN A 280 7.78 -13.56 -1.75
N ASP A 281 6.76 -12.70 -1.82
CA ASP A 281 6.84 -11.25 -1.73
C ASP A 281 6.06 -10.80 -0.50
N GLN A 282 6.78 -10.34 0.52
CA GLN A 282 6.25 -10.02 1.84
C GLN A 282 6.38 -8.52 2.11
N ILE A 283 5.24 -7.83 2.18
CA ILE A 283 5.19 -6.42 2.53
C ILE A 283 4.59 -6.26 3.92
N SER A 284 5.39 -5.75 4.84
CA SER A 284 4.95 -5.33 6.17
C SER A 284 5.03 -3.82 6.28
N THR A 285 4.06 -3.20 6.96
CA THR A 285 3.99 -1.76 7.15
C THR A 285 3.47 -1.40 8.54
N VAL A 286 4.21 -0.55 9.23
CA VAL A 286 3.79 0.11 10.47
C VAL A 286 3.69 1.61 10.20
N LYS A 287 2.52 2.19 10.45
CA LYS A 287 2.31 3.64 10.33
C LYS A 287 1.69 4.18 11.61
N ILE A 288 2.40 5.10 12.26
CA ILE A 288 1.89 5.87 13.39
C ILE A 288 1.64 7.29 12.87
N THR A 289 0.52 7.89 13.21
CA THR A 289 0.19 9.23 12.71
C THR A 289 -0.54 10.02 13.78
N ALA A 290 -0.17 11.28 13.94
CA ALA A 290 -0.89 12.26 14.74
C ALA A 290 -1.15 13.49 13.87
N GLY A 291 -2.38 14.01 13.91
CA GLY A 291 -2.76 15.13 13.05
C GLY A 291 -3.84 16.00 13.62
N TYR A 292 -4.04 17.12 12.94
CA TYR A 292 -4.98 18.17 13.31
C TYR A 292 -5.75 18.64 12.07
N ARG A 293 -7.04 18.97 12.28
CA ARG A 293 -7.97 19.48 11.27
C ARG A 293 -8.23 20.95 11.53
N PHE A 294 -8.05 21.75 10.49
CA PHE A 294 -8.25 23.20 10.50
C PHE A 294 -9.38 23.58 9.55
N ASP A 295 -10.06 24.67 9.86
CA ASP A 295 -10.87 25.34 8.85
C ASP A 295 -9.93 25.99 7.81
N PRO A 296 -10.11 25.68 6.51
CA PRO A 296 -9.23 26.21 5.47
C PRO A 296 -9.37 27.74 5.39
N PRO A 297 -8.26 28.49 5.21
CA PRO A 297 -8.34 29.92 4.92
C PRO A 297 -9.16 30.20 3.66
N LYS A 298 -9.91 31.31 3.63
CA LYS A 298 -10.79 31.68 2.49
C LYS A 298 -10.07 31.59 1.13
N LYS A 299 -8.82 32.06 1.05
CA LYS A 299 -8.00 32.02 -0.17
C LYS A 299 -7.72 30.60 -0.67
N VAL A 300 -7.50 29.65 0.23
CA VAL A 300 -7.25 28.24 -0.12
C VAL A 300 -8.53 27.63 -0.67
N LYS A 301 -9.67 27.91 -0.04
CA LYS A 301 -10.99 27.48 -0.52
C LYS A 301 -11.29 28.05 -1.91
N GLU A 302 -11.12 29.36 -2.11
CA GLU A 302 -11.33 30.01 -3.41
C GLU A 302 -10.42 29.48 -4.53
N PHE A 303 -9.14 29.23 -4.22
CA PHE A 303 -8.20 28.66 -5.19
C PHE A 303 -8.61 27.23 -5.59
N TYR A 304 -9.01 26.41 -4.62
CA TYR A 304 -9.50 25.08 -4.89
C TYR A 304 -10.77 25.14 -5.74
N ASP A 305 -11.76 25.94 -5.36
CA ASP A 305 -13.07 25.96 -6.04
C ASP A 305 -12.91 26.39 -7.51
N LYS A 306 -12.05 27.38 -7.79
CA LYS A 306 -11.68 27.78 -9.16
C LYS A 306 -10.96 26.67 -9.95
N THR A 307 -10.19 25.84 -9.27
CA THR A 307 -9.45 24.74 -9.92
C THR A 307 -10.38 23.57 -10.21
N ALA A 308 -11.25 23.22 -9.27
CA ALA A 308 -12.27 22.18 -9.40
C ALA A 308 -13.22 22.47 -10.57
N GLU A 309 -13.73 23.69 -10.67
CA GLU A 309 -14.60 24.14 -11.77
C GLU A 309 -13.94 23.97 -13.15
N LYS A 310 -12.63 24.25 -13.24
CA LYS A 310 -11.86 24.09 -14.49
C LYS A 310 -11.65 22.64 -14.92
N ILE A 311 -11.63 21.71 -13.97
CA ILE A 311 -11.37 20.29 -14.22
C ILE A 311 -12.64 19.42 -14.17
N GLY A 312 -13.82 20.05 -14.00
CA GLY A 312 -15.11 19.37 -13.99
C GLY A 312 -15.40 18.59 -12.71
N LEU A 313 -14.86 19.03 -11.58
CA LEU A 313 -15.13 18.51 -10.23
C LEU A 313 -15.96 19.49 -9.40
#